data_AF-A0A0F3R7W7-F1
#
_entry.id   AF-A0A0F3R7W7-F1
#
_cell.length_a   1.000
_cell.length_b   1.000
_cell.length_c   1.000
_cell.angle_alpha   90.00
_cell.angle_beta   90.00
_cell.angle_gamma   90.00
#
_symmetry.space_group_name_H-M   'P 1'
#
loop_
_entity.id
_entity.type
_entity.pdbx_description
1 polymer ?
#
loop_
_entity_poly.entity_id
_entity_poly.type
_entity_poly.pdbx_seq_one_letter_code
_entity_poly.pdbx_strand_id
1 'polypeptide(L)'
;MKFSLGDMRGKIFDLCNVFPEYFVISVPLFNDVIRDELDEWLYVVKHSEVKKDFKSPYMKKVAKRLDILKMTPKEQIIYRAYMNKSFKERDYIVSAEEKGREQGMAKGIEEGRKKGRQEGIQEGEVTKSIKIAKKMLMKKTR
;
A
#
# COMPACT_ATOMS: atom_id res chain seq x y z
N MET A 1 -31.40 -27.29 -18.93
CA MET A 1 -30.71 -26.73 -20.12
C MET A 1 -29.37 -26.17 -19.66
N LYS A 2 -28.24 -26.74 -20.10
CA LYS A 2 -26.90 -26.21 -19.78
C LYS A 2 -26.53 -25.18 -20.85
N PHE A 3 -26.43 -23.92 -20.48
CA PHE A 3 -25.92 -22.87 -21.35
C PHE A 3 -24.41 -22.78 -21.16
N SER A 4 -23.67 -22.82 -22.26
CA SER A 4 -22.22 -22.61 -22.27
C SER A 4 -21.90 -21.49 -23.24
N LEU A 5 -21.02 -20.58 -22.83
CA LEU A 5 -20.54 -19.48 -23.66
C LEU A 5 -19.05 -19.69 -23.91
N GLY A 6 -18.67 -19.75 -25.19
CA GLY A 6 -17.30 -19.90 -25.63
C GLY A 6 -16.70 -18.55 -26.02
N ASP A 7 -15.46 -18.26 -25.59
CA ASP A 7 -14.70 -17.15 -26.17
C ASP A 7 -14.09 -17.55 -27.54
N MET A 8 -13.63 -16.57 -28.32
CA MET A 8 -12.99 -16.81 -29.64
C MET A 8 -11.68 -17.63 -29.59
N ARG A 9 -11.23 -18.05 -28.40
CA ARG A 9 -10.06 -18.92 -28.17
C ARG A 9 -10.47 -20.31 -27.67
N GLY A 10 -11.76 -20.66 -27.74
CA GLY A 10 -12.26 -22.01 -27.45
C GLY A 10 -12.35 -22.34 -25.96
N LYS A 11 -12.25 -21.34 -25.05
CA LYS A 11 -12.55 -21.57 -23.64
C LYS A 11 -14.06 -21.58 -23.42
N ILE A 12 -14.58 -22.74 -23.04
CA ILE A 12 -15.99 -22.97 -22.70
C ILE A 12 -16.14 -22.69 -21.20
N PHE A 13 -16.98 -21.72 -20.84
CA PHE A 13 -17.36 -21.47 -19.45
C PHE A 13 -18.74 -22.09 -19.18
N ASP A 14 -18.82 -22.94 -18.16
CA ASP A 14 -20.09 -23.41 -17.62
C ASP A 14 -20.78 -22.24 -16.88
N LEU A 15 -21.94 -21.79 -17.37
CA LEU A 15 -22.78 -20.78 -16.70
C LEU A 15 -23.54 -21.35 -15.48
N CYS A 16 -22.94 -22.31 -14.78
CA CYS A 16 -23.56 -22.93 -13.63
C CYS A 16 -23.56 -21.96 -12.44
N ASN A 17 -24.77 -21.51 -12.08
CA ASN A 17 -25.12 -20.78 -10.86
C ASN A 17 -24.77 -19.29 -10.81
N VAL A 18 -25.29 -18.51 -11.76
CA VAL A 18 -25.20 -17.03 -11.79
C VAL A 18 -26.16 -16.35 -10.78
N PHE A 19 -26.99 -17.11 -10.06
CA PHE A 19 -27.94 -16.56 -9.09
C PHE A 19 -27.41 -16.71 -7.65
N PRO A 20 -27.31 -15.62 -6.87
CA PRO A 20 -26.91 -15.72 -5.48
C PRO A 20 -27.99 -16.43 -4.66
N GLU A 21 -27.56 -17.38 -3.83
CA GLU A 21 -28.38 -17.97 -2.77
C GLU A 21 -28.43 -17.02 -1.57
N TYR A 22 -29.63 -16.65 -1.13
CA TYR A 22 -29.83 -15.77 0.02
C TYR A 22 -30.27 -16.56 1.24
N PHE A 23 -29.61 -16.33 2.37
CA PHE A 23 -30.05 -16.81 3.67
C PHE A 23 -30.77 -15.67 4.41
N VAL A 24 -32.03 -15.90 4.78
CA VAL A 24 -32.78 -14.97 5.63
C VAL A 24 -32.66 -15.45 7.06
N ILE A 25 -31.99 -14.66 7.91
CA ILE A 25 -31.78 -14.98 9.32
C ILE A 25 -32.55 -13.99 10.18
N SER A 26 -33.47 -14.51 11.00
CA SER A 26 -34.19 -13.71 11.99
C SER A 26 -33.38 -13.58 13.26
N VAL A 27 -32.62 -12.49 13.38
CA VAL A 27 -31.79 -12.19 14.56
C VAL A 27 -32.56 -12.26 15.90
N PRO A 28 -33.81 -11.80 16.02
CA PRO A 28 -34.55 -11.89 17.29
C PRO A 28 -34.82 -13.34 17.75
N LEU A 29 -34.90 -14.30 16.82
CA LEU A 29 -35.18 -15.71 17.12
C LEU A 29 -33.91 -16.49 17.50
N PHE A 30 -32.74 -15.86 17.43
CA PHE A 30 -31.49 -16.46 17.87
C PHE A 30 -31.50 -16.71 19.38
N ASN A 31 -31.16 -17.93 19.80
CA ASN A 31 -31.25 -18.40 21.18
C ASN A 31 -29.99 -18.14 22.03
N ASP A 32 -29.08 -17.29 21.55
CA ASP A 32 -27.85 -16.88 22.25
C ASP A 32 -26.85 -18.02 22.53
N VAL A 33 -27.02 -19.18 21.88
CA VAL A 33 -26.09 -20.31 21.95
C VAL A 33 -25.02 -20.14 20.87
N ILE A 34 -23.76 -20.02 21.30
CA ILE A 34 -22.62 -19.82 20.39
C ILE A 34 -21.93 -21.16 20.15
N ARG A 35 -21.96 -21.63 18.91
CA ARG A 35 -21.27 -22.86 18.49
C ARG A 35 -20.16 -22.54 17.50
N ASP A 36 -20.50 -21.72 16.51
CA ASP A 36 -19.59 -21.36 15.41
C ASP A 36 -19.34 -19.84 15.35
N GLU A 37 -18.40 -19.42 14.51
CA GLU A 37 -18.09 -17.99 14.31
C GLU A 37 -19.30 -17.19 13.83
N LEU A 38 -20.19 -17.79 13.03
CA LEU A 38 -21.42 -17.13 12.57
C LEU A 38 -22.35 -16.76 13.74
N ASP A 39 -22.42 -17.61 14.78
CA ASP A 39 -23.23 -17.34 15.96
C ASP A 39 -22.67 -16.18 16.79
N GLU A 40 -21.33 -16.02 16.81
CA GLU A 40 -20.70 -14.84 17.42
C GLU A 40 -21.17 -13.56 16.69
N TRP A 41 -21.24 -13.59 15.36
CA TRP A 41 -21.77 -12.45 14.59
C TRP A 41 -23.24 -12.19 14.88
N LEU A 42 -24.07 -13.24 14.94
CA LEU A 42 -25.49 -13.12 15.29
C LEU A 42 -25.68 -12.53 16.69
N TYR A 43 -24.86 -12.96 17.66
CA TYR A 43 -24.85 -12.40 19.00
C TYR A 43 -24.53 -10.90 18.99
N VAL A 44 -23.47 -10.48 18.28
CA VAL A 44 -23.11 -9.06 18.19
C VAL A 44 -24.22 -8.24 17.54
N VAL A 45 -24.84 -8.74 16.47
CA VAL A 45 -25.92 -8.01 15.79
C VAL A 45 -27.15 -7.89 16.70
N LYS A 46 -27.46 -8.91 17.50
CA LYS A 46 -28.57 -8.89 18.45
C LYS A 46 -28.33 -7.97 19.65
N HIS A 47 -27.14 -8.05 20.26
CA HIS A 47 -26.86 -7.42 21.56
C HIS A 47 -26.00 -6.16 21.46
N SER A 48 -25.42 -5.87 20.29
CA SER A 48 -24.44 -4.79 20.11
C SER A 48 -23.32 -4.87 21.16
N GLU A 49 -22.81 -6.08 21.41
CA GLU A 49 -21.76 -6.37 22.38
C GLU A 49 -20.90 -7.54 21.91
N VAL A 50 -19.60 -7.46 22.19
CA VAL A 50 -18.61 -8.51 21.92
C VAL A 50 -18.15 -9.09 23.25
N LYS A 51 -18.37 -10.40 23.50
CA LYS A 51 -17.87 -11.06 24.71
C LYS A 51 -16.36 -11.31 24.59
N LYS A 52 -15.68 -11.38 25.74
CA LYS A 52 -14.24 -11.66 25.82
C LYS A 52 -13.87 -13.08 25.35
N ASP A 53 -14.82 -14.00 25.43
CA ASP A 53 -14.61 -15.43 25.13
C ASP A 53 -14.79 -15.77 23.64
N PHE A 54 -15.06 -14.76 22.79
CA PHE A 54 -15.20 -14.96 21.35
C PHE A 54 -13.86 -15.38 20.72
N LYS A 55 -13.92 -16.40 19.89
CA LYS A 55 -12.76 -17.02 19.25
C LYS A 55 -12.42 -16.36 17.91
N SER A 56 -13.40 -15.76 17.23
CA SER A 56 -13.17 -15.22 15.89
C SER A 56 -12.15 -14.07 15.92
N PRO A 57 -11.11 -14.10 15.05
CA PRO A 57 -10.06 -13.08 15.03
C PRO A 57 -10.60 -11.67 14.68
N TYR A 58 -11.78 -11.61 14.06
CA TYR A 58 -12.42 -10.37 13.64
C TYR A 58 -13.11 -9.63 14.78
N MET A 59 -13.49 -10.32 15.86
CA MET A 59 -14.26 -9.74 16.97
C MET A 59 -13.52 -8.62 17.70
N LYS A 60 -12.18 -8.68 17.71
CA LYS A 60 -11.34 -7.57 18.23
C LYS A 60 -11.52 -6.27 17.44
N LYS A 61 -11.69 -6.36 16.11
CA LYS A 61 -11.94 -5.18 15.26
C LYS A 61 -13.37 -4.67 15.46
N VAL A 62 -14.33 -5.59 15.58
CA VAL A 62 -15.73 -5.26 15.83
C VAL A 62 -15.89 -4.54 17.17
N ALA A 63 -15.26 -5.03 18.24
CA ALA A 63 -15.26 -4.39 19.56
C ALA A 63 -14.78 -2.93 19.48
N LYS A 64 -13.63 -2.69 18.83
CA LYS A 64 -13.11 -1.33 18.63
C LYS A 64 -14.07 -0.42 17.85
N ARG A 65 -14.74 -0.96 16.83
CA ARG A 65 -15.73 -0.20 16.05
C ARG A 65 -16.97 0.11 16.88
N LEU A 66 -17.43 -0.86 17.66
CA LEU A 66 -18.56 -0.71 18.56
C LEU A 66 -18.27 0.32 19.65
N ASP A 67 -17.06 0.35 20.21
CA ASP A 67 -16.64 1.38 21.16
C ASP A 67 -16.77 2.78 20.57
N ILE A 68 -16.34 2.96 19.31
CA ILE A 68 -16.49 4.24 18.59
C ILE A 68 -17.96 4.59 18.36
N LEU A 69 -18.81 3.61 18.02
CA LEU A 69 -20.24 3.84 17.79
C LEU A 69 -20.99 4.19 19.08
N LYS A 70 -20.56 3.64 20.21
CA LYS A 70 -21.11 3.92 21.54
C LYS A 70 -20.68 5.27 22.10
N MET A 71 -19.70 5.95 21.50
CA MET A 71 -19.25 7.28 21.94
C MET A 71 -20.37 8.32 21.81
N THR A 72 -20.45 9.18 22.82
CA THR A 72 -21.30 10.37 22.78
C THR A 72 -20.81 11.37 21.71
N PRO A 73 -21.66 12.29 21.23
CA PRO A 73 -21.24 13.30 20.24
C PRO A 73 -20.01 14.10 20.67
N LYS A 74 -19.88 14.41 21.98
CA LYS A 74 -18.72 15.13 22.53
C LYS A 74 -17.44 14.30 22.42
N GLU A 75 -17.48 13.03 22.81
CA GLU A 75 -16.34 12.11 22.73
C GLU A 75 -15.94 11.86 21.27
N GLN A 76 -16.90 11.76 20.35
CA GLN A 76 -16.61 11.61 18.92
C GLN A 76 -15.84 12.81 18.37
N ILE A 77 -16.18 14.04 18.78
CA ILE A 77 -15.44 15.24 18.36
C ILE A 77 -13.99 15.18 18.84
N ILE A 78 -13.78 14.83 20.12
CA ILE A 78 -12.44 14.71 20.71
C ILE A 78 -11.65 13.61 20.00
N TYR A 79 -12.25 12.43 19.79
CA TYR A 79 -11.64 11.31 19.09
C TYR A 79 -11.24 11.68 17.65
N ARG A 80 -12.13 12.35 16.90
CA ARG A 80 -11.83 12.82 15.54
C ARG A 80 -10.71 13.85 15.55
N ALA A 81 -10.70 14.78 16.50
CA ALA A 81 -9.63 15.77 16.63
C ALA A 81 -8.28 15.11 16.89
N TYR A 82 -8.23 14.12 17.79
CA TYR A 82 -7.04 13.32 18.06
C TYR A 82 -6.56 12.58 16.82
N MET A 83 -7.45 11.85 16.14
CA MET A 83 -7.12 11.11 14.91
C MET A 83 -6.59 12.04 13.82
N ASN A 84 -7.23 13.19 13.62
CA ASN A 84 -6.81 14.18 12.63
C ASN A 84 -5.43 14.75 12.94
N LYS A 85 -5.10 14.94 14.23
CA LYS A 85 -3.75 15.38 14.64
C LYS A 85 -2.71 14.35 14.26
N SER A 86 -2.93 13.08 14.58
CA SER A 86 -2.01 11.99 14.25
C SER A 86 -1.83 11.79 12.73
N PHE A 87 -2.90 11.94 11.94
CA PHE A 87 -2.79 11.88 10.48
C PHE A 87 -1.96 13.03 9.93
N LYS A 88 -2.21 14.27 10.40
CA LYS A 88 -1.40 15.43 9.99
C LYS A 88 0.08 15.22 10.29
N GLU A 89 0.42 14.76 11.50
CA GLU A 89 1.80 14.47 11.89
C GLU A 89 2.47 13.46 10.96
N ARG A 90 1.77 12.37 10.62
CA ARG A 90 2.26 11.39 9.64
C ARG A 90 2.44 12.02 8.25
N ASP A 91 1.46 12.78 7.78
CA ASP A 91 1.50 13.41 6.46
C ASP A 91 2.68 14.39 6.34
N TYR A 92 3.00 15.14 7.41
CA TYR A 92 4.18 15.99 7.46
C TYR A 92 5.49 15.19 7.29
N ILE A 93 5.61 14.05 7.98
CA ILE A 93 6.79 13.17 7.88
C ILE A 93 6.92 12.61 6.46
N VAL A 94 5.84 12.03 5.93
CA VAL A 94 5.84 11.45 4.57
C VAL A 94 6.20 12.51 3.52
N SER A 95 5.61 13.70 3.61
CA SER A 95 5.93 14.80 2.70
C SER A 95 7.38 15.27 2.84
N ALA A 96 7.93 15.31 4.06
CA ALA A 96 9.33 15.67 4.28
C ALA A 96 10.29 14.62 3.71
N GLU A 97 10.02 13.33 3.91
CA GLU A 97 10.80 12.22 3.35
C GLU A 97 10.79 12.23 1.83
N GLU A 98 9.60 12.43 1.22
CA GLU A 98 9.46 12.52 -0.23
C GLU A 98 10.25 13.68 -0.82
N LYS A 99 10.10 14.89 -0.24
CA LYS A 99 10.89 16.07 -0.65
C LYS A 99 12.39 15.85 -0.45
N GLY A 100 12.78 15.22 0.66
CA GLY A 100 14.18 14.89 0.94
C GLY A 100 14.76 13.95 -0.11
N ARG A 101 14.01 12.91 -0.50
CA ARG A 101 14.39 11.96 -1.55
C ARG A 101 14.53 12.64 -2.91
N GLU A 102 13.56 13.47 -3.28
CA GLU A 102 13.61 14.22 -4.55
C GLU A 102 14.82 15.16 -4.61
N GLN A 103 15.06 15.93 -3.55
CA GLN A 103 16.22 16.82 -3.47
C GLN A 103 17.54 16.04 -3.48
N GLY A 104 17.61 14.92 -2.77
CA GLY A 104 18.78 14.04 -2.77
C GLY A 104 19.10 13.48 -4.16
N MET A 105 18.08 13.02 -4.88
CA MET A 105 18.22 12.53 -6.26
C MET A 105 18.68 13.64 -7.20
N ALA A 106 18.06 14.82 -7.12
CA ALA A 106 18.43 15.96 -7.97
C ALA A 106 19.89 16.41 -7.72
N LYS A 107 20.30 16.51 -6.45
CA LYS A 107 21.69 16.83 -6.08
C LYS A 107 22.67 15.76 -6.57
N GLY A 108 22.35 14.48 -6.36
CA GLY A 108 23.19 13.37 -6.80
C GLY A 108 23.39 13.33 -8.33
N ILE A 109 22.34 13.60 -9.10
CA ILE A 109 22.43 13.71 -10.56
C ILE A 109 23.34 14.87 -10.97
N GLU A 110 23.16 16.06 -10.39
CA GLU A 110 23.96 17.23 -10.75
C GLU A 110 25.43 17.08 -10.35
N GLU A 111 25.70 16.55 -9.15
CA GLU A 111 27.07 16.25 -8.69
C GLU A 111 27.72 15.18 -9.57
N GLY A 112 27.01 14.10 -9.89
CA GLY A 112 27.50 13.06 -10.80
C GLY A 112 27.82 13.60 -12.19
N ARG A 113 26.96 14.48 -12.73
CA ARG A 113 27.18 15.13 -14.03
C ARG A 113 28.41 16.05 -14.02
N LYS A 114 28.59 16.84 -12.96
CA LYS A 114 29.76 17.72 -12.80
C LYS A 114 31.06 16.91 -12.70
N LYS A 115 31.06 15.88 -11.86
CA LYS A 115 32.23 15.01 -11.66
C LYS A 115 32.60 14.28 -12.95
N GLY A 116 31.63 13.65 -13.62
CA GLY A 116 31.87 12.96 -14.89
C GLY A 116 32.36 13.90 -16.00
N ARG A 117 31.89 15.17 -16.03
CA ARG A 117 32.42 16.17 -16.97
C ARG A 117 33.87 16.55 -16.67
N GLN A 118 34.24 16.72 -15.41
CA GLN A 118 35.62 17.03 -15.04
C GLN A 118 36.57 15.87 -15.34
N GLU A 119 36.19 14.65 -14.97
CA GLU A 119 36.97 13.44 -15.26
C GLU A 119 37.15 13.26 -16.77
N GLY A 120 36.09 13.42 -17.57
CA GLY A 120 36.18 13.34 -19.03
C GLY A 120 37.06 14.42 -19.69
N ILE A 121 37.12 15.63 -19.12
CA ILE A 121 38.02 16.69 -19.60
C ILE A 121 39.48 16.30 -19.29
N GLN A 122 39.77 15.86 -18.07
CA GLN A 122 41.12 15.46 -17.67
C GLN A 122 41.63 14.27 -18.49
N GLU A 123 40.81 13.21 -18.65
CA GLU A 123 41.16 12.08 -19.51
C GLU A 123 41.36 12.51 -20.97
N GLY A 124 40.52 13.42 -21.47
CA GLY A 124 40.66 14.01 -22.80
C GLY A 124 41.97 14.78 -23.00
N GLU A 125 42.43 15.52 -21.99
CA GLU A 125 43.71 16.23 -22.03
C GLU A 125 44.91 15.28 -21.97
N VAL A 126 44.86 14.26 -21.10
CA VAL A 126 45.88 13.22 -21.02
C VAL A 126 45.98 12.42 -22.32
N THR A 127 44.85 12.02 -22.91
CA THR A 127 44.87 11.31 -24.20
C THR A 127 45.40 12.18 -25.33
N LYS A 128 45.06 13.48 -25.37
CA LYS A 128 45.63 14.44 -26.33
C LYS A 128 47.14 14.57 -26.16
N SER A 129 47.64 14.75 -24.94
CA SER A 129 49.07 14.91 -24.68
C SER A 129 49.87 13.67 -25.08
N ILE A 130 49.37 12.46 -24.78
CA ILE A 130 49.95 11.20 -25.23
C ILE A 130 49.99 11.11 -26.76
N LYS A 131 48.89 11.50 -27.43
CA LYS A 131 48.80 11.47 -28.90
C LYS A 131 49.79 12.44 -29.55
N ILE A 132 49.98 13.62 -28.97
CA ILE A 132 50.97 14.60 -29.42
C ILE A 132 52.39 14.06 -29.24
N ALA A 133 52.71 13.50 -28.07
CA ALA A 133 54.03 12.92 -27.78
C ALA A 133 54.38 11.78 -28.75
N LYS A 134 53.44 10.86 -29.03
CA LYS A 134 53.62 9.80 -30.04
C LYS A 134 53.92 10.38 -31.43
N LYS A 135 53.20 11.43 -31.84
CA LYS A 135 53.40 12.08 -33.15
C LYS A 135 54.76 12.77 -33.25
N MET A 136 55.25 13.37 -32.16
CA MET A 136 56.59 13.97 -32.11
C MET A 136 57.70 12.92 -32.20
N LEU A 137 57.56 11.78 -31.50
CA LEU A 137 58.49 10.66 -31.57
C LEU A 137 58.60 10.08 -32.99
N MET A 138 57.47 9.88 -33.67
CA MET A 138 57.45 9.40 -35.06
C MET A 138 58.14 10.37 -36.04
N LYS A 139 58.11 11.68 -35.76
CA LYS A 139 58.78 12.69 -36.59
C LYS A 139 60.29 12.76 -36.38
N LYS A 140 60.79 12.38 -35.20
CA LYS A 140 62.23 12.41 -34.86
C LYS A 140 62.98 11.15 -35.33
N THR A 141 62.25 10.10 -35.68
CA THR A 141 62.82 8.80 -36.13
C THR A 141 62.88 8.69 -37.65
N ARG A 142 62.61 9.79 -38.38
CA ARG A 142 62.79 9.96 -39.82
C ARG A 142 63.90 10.96 -40.07
#